data_AF-A0A0F4JWM0-F1
#
_entry.id   AF-A0A0F4JWM0-F1
#
_cell.length_a   1.000
_cell.length_b   1.000
_cell.length_c   1.000
_cell.angle_alpha   90.00
_cell.angle_beta   90.00
_cell.angle_gamma   90.00
#
_symmetry.space_group_name_H-M   'P 1'
#
loop_
_entity.id
_entity.type
_entity.pdbx_description
1 polymer ?
#
loop_
_entity_poly.entity_id
_entity_poly.type
_entity_poly.pdbx_seq_one_letter_code
_entity_poly.pdbx_strand_id
1 'polypeptide(L)'
;MDTRRLLRTTGTVIAAAGLLLSGCTSGSPDVASASAEPSAVPAGLRPYYAQKLSWRDCGVQGFQCSTMKAPLDYANPGSGQDVDIAVARRTATGPGKKLGSLVVNPGGPGGSGIGYLQAYAGIGYPAAVRARYDMVSFDPRGVARSSPVECLTGPAMDRFTQVDQTPDDQAERARLVAAFKEFAAGCEQRSARILPHVSTVDAARDMDLLRAVLGDEKLNYVGASYGTFLGATYADLFPGRVGRMVLDG
;
A
#
# COMPACT_ATOMS: atom_id res chain seq x y z
N MET A 1 19.34 -65.18 -12.72
CA MET A 1 19.68 -65.77 -14.02
C MET A 1 19.40 -64.69 -15.04
N ASP A 2 20.32 -64.11 -15.81
CA ASP A 2 21.69 -64.44 -16.18
C ASP A 2 22.27 -63.10 -16.69
N THR A 3 23.19 -62.43 -16.01
CA THR A 3 24.66 -62.46 -16.22
C THR A 3 25.14 -62.45 -17.67
N ARG A 4 26.18 -61.63 -17.94
CA ARG A 4 27.19 -61.63 -19.04
C ARG A 4 26.91 -60.62 -20.18
N ARG A 5 27.83 -59.73 -20.60
CA ARG A 5 29.31 -59.84 -20.64
C ARG A 5 30.03 -58.49 -20.86
N LEU A 6 31.15 -58.34 -20.13
CA LEU A 6 32.51 -57.88 -20.51
C LEU A 6 32.70 -56.42 -20.99
N LEU A 7 33.34 -55.54 -20.19
CA LEU A 7 34.79 -55.42 -19.89
C LEU A 7 35.68 -55.08 -21.10
N ARG A 8 36.20 -53.85 -21.10
CA ARG A 8 37.58 -53.50 -21.51
C ARG A 8 38.19 -52.52 -20.51
N THR A 9 39.14 -53.04 -19.72
CA THR A 9 40.24 -52.34 -19.03
C THR A 9 41.22 -51.77 -20.08
N THR A 10 42.13 -50.80 -19.88
CA THR A 10 43.08 -50.53 -18.77
C THR A 10 43.89 -49.24 -19.06
N GLY A 11 44.38 -48.56 -18.00
CA GLY A 11 45.62 -47.73 -17.97
C GLY A 11 45.43 -46.21 -18.16
N THR A 12 45.86 -45.29 -17.29
CA THR A 12 47.10 -45.26 -16.49
C THR A 12 46.96 -44.31 -15.29
N VAL A 13 47.60 -44.66 -14.17
CA VAL A 13 47.70 -43.93 -12.91
C VAL A 13 48.86 -42.93 -12.94
N ILE A 14 48.68 -41.70 -12.44
CA ILE A 14 49.74 -40.97 -11.72
C ILE A 14 49.14 -40.43 -10.42
N ALA A 15 49.64 -40.96 -9.31
CA ALA A 15 49.40 -40.50 -7.96
C ALA A 15 50.36 -39.35 -7.62
N ALA A 16 49.86 -38.31 -6.96
CA ALA A 16 50.67 -37.42 -6.15
C ALA A 16 49.98 -37.26 -4.79
N ALA A 17 50.47 -38.02 -3.82
CA ALA A 17 50.14 -37.86 -2.42
C ALA A 17 50.98 -36.71 -1.84
N GLY A 18 50.32 -35.71 -1.27
CA GLY A 18 50.91 -34.67 -0.44
C GLY A 18 50.04 -34.48 0.79
N LEU A 19 50.29 -35.29 1.82
CA LEU A 19 49.65 -35.23 3.13
C LEU A 19 50.65 -34.57 4.09
N LEU A 20 50.37 -33.36 4.56
CA LEU A 20 50.80 -32.91 5.89
C LEU A 20 49.73 -32.01 6.52
N LEU A 21 49.43 -32.33 7.77
CA LEU A 21 48.36 -31.85 8.63
C LEU A 21 48.59 -30.40 9.09
N SER A 22 47.49 -29.71 9.43
CA SER A 22 47.22 -29.09 10.75
C SER A 22 46.45 -27.77 10.61
N GLY A 23 45.27 -27.69 11.23
CA GLY A 23 44.60 -26.41 11.50
C GLY A 23 43.09 -26.47 11.44
N CYS A 24 42.44 -26.97 12.48
CA CYS A 24 41.06 -26.61 12.78
C CYS A 24 41.01 -25.11 13.08
N THR A 25 40.34 -24.32 12.24
CA THR A 25 39.77 -23.04 12.68
C THR A 25 38.31 -23.01 12.28
N SER A 26 37.46 -22.98 13.30
CA SER A 26 36.02 -22.74 13.18
C SER A 26 35.83 -21.29 12.79
N GLY A 27 35.80 -21.01 11.49
CA GLY A 27 35.43 -19.72 10.94
C GLY A 27 34.07 -19.84 10.26
N SER A 28 33.00 -19.68 11.03
CA SER A 28 31.70 -19.32 10.44
C SER A 28 31.92 -18.05 9.62
N PRO A 29 31.45 -17.95 8.37
CA PRO A 29 31.31 -16.63 7.76
C PRO A 29 30.24 -15.93 8.60
N ASP A 30 30.68 -15.04 9.49
CA ASP A 30 29.83 -13.98 10.01
C ASP A 30 29.34 -13.22 8.78
N VAL A 31 28.18 -13.61 8.29
CA VAL A 31 27.33 -12.73 7.50
C VAL A 31 26.98 -11.63 8.47
N ALA A 32 27.82 -10.59 8.49
CA ALA A 32 27.52 -9.36 9.16
C ALA A 32 26.16 -8.92 8.62
N SER A 33 25.11 -9.17 9.41
CA SER A 33 23.87 -8.44 9.31
C SER A 33 24.27 -6.99 9.49
N ALA A 34 24.47 -6.31 8.37
CA ALA A 34 24.39 -4.87 8.32
C ALA A 34 22.97 -4.56 8.81
N SER A 35 22.85 -4.32 10.11
CA SER A 35 21.70 -3.64 10.67
C SER A 35 21.64 -2.32 9.91
N ALA A 36 20.82 -2.28 8.86
CA ALA A 36 20.48 -1.04 8.21
C ALA A 36 19.93 -0.14 9.31
N GLU A 37 20.72 0.85 9.72
CA GLU A 37 20.22 1.89 10.59
C GLU A 37 18.91 2.39 9.96
N PRO A 38 17.85 2.62 10.77
CA PRO A 38 16.61 3.11 10.22
C PRO A 38 16.93 4.39 9.45
N SER A 39 16.88 4.32 8.12
CA SER A 39 17.16 5.43 7.22
C SER A 39 16.47 6.66 7.80
N ALA A 40 17.26 7.61 8.26
CA ALA A 40 16.74 8.80 8.91
C ALA A 40 15.70 9.43 7.98
N VAL A 41 14.52 9.75 8.51
CA VAL A 41 13.45 10.37 7.72
C VAL A 41 14.02 11.62 7.03
N PRO A 42 13.93 11.71 5.69
CA PRO A 42 14.42 12.87 4.94
C PRO A 42 13.91 14.18 5.56
N ALA A 43 14.75 15.22 5.60
CA ALA A 43 14.43 16.45 6.31
C ALA A 43 13.10 17.08 5.86
N GLY A 44 12.83 17.09 4.54
CA GLY A 44 11.58 17.58 3.98
C GLY A 44 10.33 16.78 4.38
N LEU A 45 10.49 15.52 4.81
CA LEU A 45 9.38 14.69 5.26
C LEU A 45 9.06 14.84 6.76
N ARG A 46 10.01 15.32 7.57
CA ARG A 46 9.86 15.38 9.04
C ARG A 46 8.59 16.10 9.51
N PRO A 47 8.15 17.24 8.91
CA PRO A 47 6.91 17.90 9.31
C PRO A 47 5.66 17.00 9.16
N TYR A 48 5.60 16.18 8.10
CA TYR A 48 4.48 15.27 7.87
C TYR A 48 4.47 14.08 8.84
N TYR A 49 5.63 13.63 9.33
CA TYR A 49 5.69 12.59 10.36
C TYR A 49 5.36 13.12 11.77
N ALA A 50 5.59 14.42 12.03
CA ALA A 50 5.42 15.04 13.34
C ALA A 50 4.04 15.69 13.55
N GLN A 51 3.17 15.68 12.54
CA GLN A 51 1.85 16.30 12.62
C GLN A 51 0.97 15.63 13.68
N LYS A 52 0.09 16.43 14.31
CA LYS A 52 -0.91 15.96 15.26
C LYS A 52 -2.29 16.07 14.62
N LEU A 53 -3.01 14.96 14.55
CA LEU A 53 -4.35 14.93 13.98
C LEU A 53 -5.38 15.50 14.96
N SER A 54 -6.10 16.52 14.50
CA SER A 54 -7.27 17.07 15.21
C SER A 54 -8.51 16.27 14.83
N TRP A 55 -9.03 15.49 15.78
CA TRP A 55 -10.17 14.62 15.57
C TRP A 55 -11.49 15.33 15.89
N ARG A 56 -12.50 15.13 15.05
CA ARG A 56 -13.86 15.63 15.21
C ARG A 56 -14.88 14.55 14.87
N ASP A 57 -16.13 14.69 15.29
CA ASP A 57 -17.18 13.74 14.91
C ASP A 57 -17.42 13.76 13.39
N CYS A 58 -17.61 12.56 12.81
CA CYS A 58 -17.81 12.37 11.36
C CYS A 58 -19.26 12.50 10.88
N GLY A 59 -20.24 12.72 11.78
CA GLY A 59 -21.66 12.56 11.48
C GLY A 59 -22.17 11.11 11.51
N VAL A 60 -21.29 10.13 11.77
CA VAL A 60 -21.63 8.73 12.06
C VAL A 60 -21.26 8.42 13.50
N GLN A 61 -22.19 7.89 14.28
CA GLN A 61 -22.01 7.69 15.73
C GLN A 61 -20.80 6.80 16.03
N GLY A 62 -19.92 7.28 16.91
CA GLY A 62 -18.72 6.57 17.34
C GLY A 62 -17.54 6.63 16.36
N PHE A 63 -17.66 7.37 15.25
CA PHE A 63 -16.57 7.60 14.31
C PHE A 63 -16.06 9.04 14.39
N GLN A 64 -14.74 9.18 14.36
CA GLN A 64 -14.03 10.45 14.35
C GLN A 64 -13.24 10.62 13.07
N CYS A 65 -13.22 11.83 12.55
CA CYS A 65 -12.60 12.20 11.28
C CYS A 65 -11.51 13.23 11.53
N SER A 66 -10.49 13.21 10.70
CA SER A 66 -9.41 14.18 10.66
C SER A 66 -8.88 14.32 9.24
N THR A 67 -7.96 15.27 9.05
CA THR A 67 -7.23 15.46 7.80
C THR A 67 -5.75 15.40 8.11
N MET A 68 -5.04 14.53 7.41
CA MET A 68 -3.59 14.40 7.43
C MET A 68 -3.01 15.09 6.20
N LYS A 69 -1.94 15.86 6.37
CA LYS A 69 -1.17 16.41 5.25
C LYS A 69 -0.15 15.39 4.76
N ALA A 70 0.01 15.31 3.45
CA ALA A 70 1.10 14.61 2.78
C ALA A 70 1.69 15.50 1.68
N PRO A 71 2.96 15.35 1.29
CA PRO A 71 3.49 16.08 0.15
C PRO A 71 2.80 15.63 -1.13
N LEU A 72 2.51 16.58 -2.02
CA LEU A 72 2.00 16.28 -3.36
C LEU A 72 2.98 15.40 -4.13
N ASP A 73 4.26 15.77 -4.10
CA ASP A 73 5.36 15.04 -4.74
C ASP A 73 6.38 14.57 -3.70
N TYR A 74 6.51 13.25 -3.53
CA TYR A 74 7.50 12.66 -2.63
C TYR A 74 8.94 12.77 -3.12
N ALA A 75 9.17 13.08 -4.40
CA ALA A 75 10.49 13.44 -4.90
C ALA A 75 10.89 14.87 -4.48
N ASN A 76 9.92 15.72 -4.11
CA ASN A 76 10.14 17.09 -3.67
C ASN A 76 9.25 17.50 -2.47
N PRO A 77 9.41 16.85 -1.29
CA PRO A 77 8.52 17.01 -0.14
C PRO A 77 8.66 18.35 0.59
N GLY A 78 9.61 19.20 0.19
CA GLY A 78 9.83 20.54 0.75
C GLY A 78 9.26 21.68 -0.10
N SER A 79 8.56 21.38 -1.19
CA SER A 79 8.03 22.38 -2.13
C SER A 79 6.89 23.24 -1.58
N GLY A 80 6.35 22.90 -0.41
CA GLY A 80 5.16 23.54 0.17
C GLY A 80 3.85 23.16 -0.51
N GLN A 81 3.88 22.20 -1.44
CA GLN A 81 2.68 21.67 -2.09
C GLN A 81 2.21 20.40 -1.39
N ASP A 82 1.02 20.48 -0.77
CA ASP A 82 0.45 19.38 -0.01
C ASP A 82 -0.80 18.79 -0.68
N VAL A 83 -1.10 17.55 -0.29
CA VAL A 83 -2.38 16.88 -0.51
C VAL A 83 -3.04 16.65 0.84
N ASP A 84 -4.34 16.92 0.90
CA ASP A 84 -5.17 16.56 2.03
C ASP A 84 -5.59 15.10 1.91
N ILE A 85 -5.25 14.31 2.95
CA ILE A 85 -5.66 12.92 3.11
C ILE A 85 -6.71 12.87 4.21
N ALA A 86 -7.95 12.56 3.84
CA ALA A 86 -9.03 12.34 4.78
C ALA A 86 -8.81 11.03 5.53
N VAL A 87 -8.89 11.08 6.86
CA VAL A 87 -8.73 9.94 7.76
C VAL A 87 -9.95 9.81 8.65
N ALA A 88 -10.40 8.59 8.89
CA ALA A 88 -11.42 8.29 9.87
C ALA A 88 -10.96 7.17 10.81
N ARG A 89 -11.45 7.22 12.06
CA ARG A 89 -11.23 6.17 13.04
C ARG A 89 -12.49 5.87 13.84
N ARG A 90 -12.58 4.66 14.36
CA ARG A 90 -13.43 4.26 15.47
C ARG A 90 -12.55 3.69 16.57
N THR A 91 -12.58 4.30 17.74
CA THR A 91 -11.73 3.87 18.85
C THR A 91 -12.15 2.51 19.36
N ALA A 92 -11.17 1.72 19.81
CA ALA A 92 -11.39 0.41 20.42
C ALA A 92 -12.41 0.50 21.57
N THR A 93 -13.34 -0.45 21.64
CA THR A 93 -14.46 -0.42 22.60
C THR A 93 -14.27 -1.34 23.80
N GLY A 94 -13.22 -2.16 23.83
CA GLY A 94 -13.03 -3.20 24.84
C GLY A 94 -12.17 -2.77 26.04
N PRO A 95 -12.24 -3.52 27.14
CA PRO A 95 -11.37 -3.29 28.29
C PRO A 95 -9.91 -3.65 28.00
N GLY A 96 -8.99 -3.02 28.72
CA GLY A 96 -7.55 -3.32 28.68
C GLY A 96 -6.74 -2.47 27.69
N LYS A 97 -5.47 -2.83 27.54
CA LYS A 97 -4.53 -2.07 26.67
C LYS A 97 -4.86 -2.30 25.19
N LYS A 98 -4.97 -1.20 24.44
CA LYS A 98 -5.07 -1.22 22.98
C LYS A 98 -3.83 -1.85 22.34
N LEU A 99 -4.01 -2.58 21.25
CA LEU A 99 -2.93 -3.22 20.48
C LEU A 99 -2.32 -2.29 19.41
N GLY A 100 -2.91 -1.12 19.19
CA GLY A 100 -2.54 -0.15 18.17
C GLY A 100 -3.73 0.16 17.25
N SER A 101 -3.46 0.71 16.07
CA SER A 101 -4.45 0.89 15.01
C SER A 101 -4.47 -0.30 14.06
N LEU A 102 -5.66 -0.64 13.56
CA LEU A 102 -5.85 -1.55 12.43
C LEU A 102 -6.34 -0.72 11.24
N VAL A 103 -5.44 -0.48 10.29
CA VAL A 103 -5.76 0.24 9.06
C VAL A 103 -6.44 -0.72 8.08
N VAL A 104 -7.57 -0.30 7.52
CA VAL A 104 -8.33 -1.10 6.55
C VAL A 104 -8.43 -0.41 5.20
N ASN A 105 -8.51 -1.17 4.12
CA ASN A 105 -8.75 -0.62 2.78
C ASN A 105 -9.63 -1.58 1.95
N PRO A 106 -10.69 -1.07 1.27
CA PRO A 106 -11.61 -1.89 0.50
C PRO A 106 -11.09 -2.33 -0.87
N GLY A 107 -10.00 -1.73 -1.36
CA GLY A 107 -9.58 -1.86 -2.74
C GLY A 107 -10.32 -0.92 -3.69
N GLY A 108 -10.76 -1.46 -4.83
CA GLY A 108 -11.12 -0.70 -6.03
C GLY A 108 -10.07 -0.91 -7.14
N PRO A 109 -9.10 0.02 -7.37
CA PRO A 109 -8.87 1.30 -6.70
C PRO A 109 -10.02 2.31 -6.88
N GLY A 110 -10.01 3.40 -6.11
CA GLY A 110 -11.06 4.43 -6.12
C GLY A 110 -12.18 4.24 -5.09
N GLY A 111 -12.16 3.13 -4.34
CA GLY A 111 -13.08 2.93 -3.21
C GLY A 111 -12.75 3.85 -2.02
N SER A 112 -13.77 4.46 -1.44
CA SER A 112 -13.60 5.26 -0.20
C SER A 112 -13.31 4.33 0.98
N GLY A 113 -12.10 4.43 1.53
CA GLY A 113 -11.73 3.71 2.74
C GLY A 113 -12.55 4.19 3.96
N ILE A 114 -12.85 5.48 4.05
CA ILE A 114 -13.71 6.01 5.11
C ILE A 114 -15.13 5.41 5.01
N GLY A 115 -15.67 5.34 3.80
CA GLY A 115 -16.96 4.69 3.55
C GLY A 115 -16.96 3.22 3.97
N TYR A 116 -15.93 2.47 3.57
CA TYR A 116 -15.76 1.07 3.96
C TYR A 116 -15.63 0.88 5.48
N LEU A 117 -14.88 1.76 6.14
CA LEU A 117 -14.73 1.73 7.59
C LEU A 117 -16.07 1.95 8.30
N GLN A 118 -16.84 2.95 7.88
CA GLN A 118 -18.11 3.32 8.52
C GLN A 118 -19.23 2.30 8.23
N ALA A 119 -19.29 1.80 7.00
CA ALA A 119 -20.36 0.91 6.55
C ALA A 119 -20.10 -0.57 6.84
N TYR A 120 -18.85 -0.99 7.00
CA TYR A 120 -18.51 -2.41 7.16
C TYR A 120 -17.42 -2.66 8.21
N ALA A 121 -16.17 -2.29 7.98
CA ALA A 121 -15.07 -2.79 8.81
C ALA A 121 -15.17 -2.36 10.28
N GLY A 122 -15.56 -1.11 10.53
CA GLY A 122 -15.66 -0.56 11.89
C GLY A 122 -16.82 -1.13 12.71
N ILE A 123 -17.80 -1.80 12.09
CA ILE A 123 -18.98 -2.36 12.77
C ILE A 123 -19.05 -3.89 12.65
N GLY A 124 -18.63 -4.44 11.52
CA GLY A 124 -18.80 -5.84 11.13
C GLY A 124 -17.61 -6.74 11.40
N TYR A 125 -16.39 -6.21 11.55
CA TYR A 125 -15.24 -7.05 11.93
C TYR A 125 -15.48 -7.71 13.30
N PRO A 126 -14.85 -8.86 13.60
CA PRO A 126 -15.09 -9.59 14.84
C PRO A 126 -14.96 -8.69 16.07
N ALA A 127 -15.89 -8.84 17.02
CA ALA A 127 -15.95 -7.98 18.21
C ALA A 127 -14.63 -7.98 19.00
N ALA A 128 -13.95 -9.12 19.07
CA ALA A 128 -12.64 -9.24 19.73
C ALA A 128 -11.55 -8.38 19.07
N VAL A 129 -11.61 -8.17 17.75
CA VAL A 129 -10.67 -7.29 17.02
C VAL A 129 -10.98 -5.83 17.33
N ARG A 130 -12.25 -5.42 17.16
CA ARG A 130 -12.70 -4.03 17.44
C ARG A 130 -12.59 -3.64 18.91
N ALA A 131 -12.55 -4.62 19.81
CA ALA A 131 -12.32 -4.40 21.23
C ALA A 131 -10.88 -3.96 21.55
N ARG A 132 -9.90 -4.29 20.69
CA ARG A 132 -8.48 -4.12 20.98
C ARG A 132 -7.73 -3.20 20.02
N TYR A 133 -8.25 -2.97 18.82
CA TYR A 133 -7.68 -2.05 17.84
C TYR A 133 -8.53 -0.80 17.67
N ASP A 134 -7.89 0.36 17.54
CA ASP A 134 -8.54 1.50 16.91
C ASP A 134 -8.71 1.15 15.42
N MET A 135 -9.96 1.09 14.94
CA MET A 135 -10.24 0.78 13.55
C MET A 135 -10.05 2.06 12.74
N VAL A 136 -9.11 2.07 11.80
CA VAL A 136 -8.72 3.28 11.06
C VAL A 136 -8.81 3.03 9.57
N SER A 137 -9.16 4.06 8.81
CA SER A 137 -9.03 4.07 7.36
C SER A 137 -8.78 5.48 6.89
N PHE A 138 -8.23 5.58 5.69
CA PHE A 138 -8.11 6.83 4.95
C PHE A 138 -8.71 6.65 3.56
N ASP A 139 -9.14 7.76 2.94
CA ASP A 139 -9.37 7.78 1.51
C ASP A 139 -8.01 8.04 0.85
N PRO A 140 -7.48 7.15 -0.03
CA PRO A 140 -6.20 7.38 -0.69
C PRO A 140 -6.17 8.71 -1.48
N ARG A 141 -5.00 9.28 -1.69
CA ARG A 141 -4.83 10.45 -2.57
C ARG A 141 -5.55 10.24 -3.91
N GLY A 142 -6.24 11.27 -4.41
CA GLY A 142 -7.03 11.15 -5.63
C GLY A 142 -8.37 10.45 -5.45
N VAL A 143 -8.75 10.04 -4.23
CA VAL A 143 -9.97 9.28 -3.98
C VAL A 143 -10.90 10.02 -3.02
N ALA A 144 -12.17 10.09 -3.37
CA ALA A 144 -13.27 10.58 -2.53
C ALA A 144 -12.94 11.92 -1.82
N ARG A 145 -12.70 11.89 -0.50
CA ARG A 145 -12.47 13.11 0.30
C ARG A 145 -11.03 13.62 0.26
N SER A 146 -10.13 12.91 -0.41
CA SER A 146 -8.70 13.18 -0.44
C SER A 146 -8.25 13.70 -1.80
N SER A 147 -8.53 14.97 -2.08
CA SER A 147 -8.18 15.64 -3.35
C SER A 147 -8.55 14.80 -4.58
N PRO A 148 -9.85 14.51 -4.79
CA PRO A 148 -10.29 13.48 -5.73
C PRO A 148 -9.86 13.79 -7.16
N VAL A 149 -9.48 12.74 -7.90
CA VAL A 149 -9.38 12.82 -9.36
C VAL A 149 -10.79 12.84 -9.90
N GLU A 150 -11.11 13.90 -10.60
CA GLU A 150 -12.36 14.05 -11.31
C GLU A 150 -12.04 14.28 -12.78
N CYS A 151 -12.76 13.59 -13.68
CA CYS A 151 -12.54 13.67 -15.13
C CYS A 151 -13.68 14.37 -15.87
N LEU A 152 -14.90 13.86 -15.78
CA LEU A 152 -16.10 14.47 -16.35
C LEU A 152 -17.11 14.80 -15.26
N THR A 153 -18.10 15.65 -15.56
CA THR A 153 -19.18 16.02 -14.64
C THR A 153 -20.54 15.97 -15.32
N GLY A 154 -21.58 15.65 -14.53
CA GLY A 154 -22.98 15.71 -14.93
C GLY A 154 -23.25 15.08 -16.30
N PRO A 155 -23.88 15.81 -17.25
CA PRO A 155 -24.24 15.26 -18.56
C PRO A 155 -23.07 14.70 -19.38
N ALA A 156 -21.83 15.17 -19.17
CA ALA A 156 -20.67 14.63 -19.88
C ALA A 156 -20.30 13.23 -19.36
N MET A 157 -20.37 13.03 -18.04
CA MET A 157 -20.17 11.71 -17.46
C MET A 157 -21.31 10.77 -17.84
N ASP A 158 -22.56 11.24 -17.83
CA ASP A 158 -23.71 10.44 -18.26
C ASP A 158 -23.53 9.91 -19.68
N ARG A 159 -23.16 10.80 -20.63
CA ARG A 159 -22.87 10.39 -22.01
C ARG A 159 -21.76 9.34 -22.08
N PHE A 160 -20.65 9.55 -21.35
CA PHE A 160 -19.54 8.59 -21.33
C PHE A 160 -19.99 7.21 -20.84
N THR A 161 -20.80 7.13 -19.78
CA THR A 161 -21.28 5.85 -19.25
C THR A 161 -22.26 5.11 -20.16
N GLN A 162 -22.88 5.81 -21.12
CA GLN A 162 -23.78 5.23 -22.11
C GLN A 162 -23.06 4.79 -23.40
N VAL A 163 -21.75 5.01 -23.51
CA VAL A 163 -20.98 4.53 -24.65
C VAL A 163 -20.82 3.02 -24.57
N ASP A 164 -21.12 2.34 -25.67
CA ASP A 164 -20.92 0.91 -25.80
C ASP A 164 -19.45 0.52 -25.57
N GLN A 165 -19.22 -0.33 -24.57
CA GLN A 165 -17.91 -0.81 -24.15
C GLN A 165 -17.48 -2.10 -24.89
N THR A 166 -18.36 -2.67 -25.71
CA THR A 166 -18.14 -3.90 -26.48
C THR A 166 -18.39 -3.64 -27.97
N PRO A 167 -17.57 -2.78 -28.62
CA PRO A 167 -17.82 -2.36 -29.99
C PRO A 167 -17.69 -3.53 -30.96
N ASP A 168 -18.70 -3.72 -31.81
CA ASP A 168 -18.79 -4.82 -32.77
C ASP A 168 -18.29 -4.41 -34.17
N ASP A 169 -18.17 -3.10 -34.43
CA ASP A 169 -17.69 -2.57 -35.70
C ASP A 169 -16.68 -1.41 -35.57
N GLN A 170 -16.17 -0.96 -36.72
CA GLN A 170 -15.19 0.12 -36.79
C GLN A 170 -15.75 1.48 -36.35
N ALA A 171 -17.05 1.73 -36.57
CA ALA A 171 -17.70 2.99 -36.19
C ALA A 171 -17.93 3.05 -34.67
N GLU A 172 -18.36 1.95 -34.05
CA GLU A 172 -18.45 1.78 -32.60
C GLU A 172 -17.09 1.90 -31.94
N ARG A 173 -16.07 1.25 -32.50
CA ARG A 173 -14.70 1.40 -32.01
C ARG A 173 -14.22 2.85 -32.08
N ALA A 174 -14.51 3.57 -33.17
CA ALA A 174 -14.17 4.98 -33.29
C ALA A 174 -14.90 5.85 -32.25
N ARG A 175 -16.19 5.57 -31.99
CA ARG A 175 -16.98 6.24 -30.93
C ARG A 175 -16.40 5.98 -29.54
N LEU A 176 -16.06 4.72 -29.22
CA LEU A 176 -15.46 4.36 -27.94
C LEU A 176 -14.10 5.06 -27.73
N VAL A 177 -13.23 5.06 -28.74
CA VAL A 177 -11.94 5.75 -28.67
C VAL A 177 -12.12 7.26 -28.50
N ALA A 178 -13.08 7.88 -29.19
CA ALA A 178 -13.37 9.30 -29.03
C ALA A 178 -13.83 9.63 -27.60
N ALA A 179 -14.71 8.79 -27.03
CA ALA A 179 -15.19 8.95 -25.66
C ALA A 179 -14.07 8.84 -24.62
N PHE A 180 -13.15 7.87 -24.78
CA PHE A 180 -11.98 7.77 -23.89
C PHE A 180 -11.01 8.94 -24.03
N LYS A 181 -10.85 9.51 -25.24
CA LYS A 181 -10.06 10.74 -25.43
C LYS A 181 -10.70 11.94 -24.74
N GLU A 182 -12.02 12.10 -24.83
CA GLU A 182 -12.76 13.15 -24.11
C GLU A 182 -12.61 12.97 -22.60
N PHE A 183 -12.77 11.73 -22.10
CA PHE A 183 -12.60 11.42 -20.68
C PHE A 183 -11.19 11.76 -20.19
N ALA A 184 -10.14 11.32 -20.91
CA ALA A 184 -8.75 11.60 -20.57
C ALA A 184 -8.44 13.10 -20.56
N ALA A 185 -8.89 13.85 -21.58
CA ALA A 185 -8.74 15.29 -21.63
C ALA A 185 -9.47 15.98 -20.46
N GLY A 186 -10.64 15.47 -20.06
CA GLY A 186 -11.35 15.93 -18.87
C GLY A 186 -10.54 15.72 -17.59
N CYS A 187 -9.91 14.55 -17.42
CA CYS A 187 -9.01 14.28 -16.29
C CYS A 187 -7.84 15.28 -16.27
N GLU A 188 -7.18 15.50 -17.42
CA GLU A 188 -6.06 16.46 -17.52
C GLU A 188 -6.52 17.87 -17.15
N GLN A 189 -7.61 18.35 -17.73
CA GLN A 189 -8.10 19.71 -17.47
C GLN A 189 -8.49 19.95 -16.01
N ARG A 190 -9.04 18.92 -15.35
CA ARG A 190 -9.67 19.09 -14.03
C ARG A 190 -8.82 18.59 -12.87
N SER A 191 -7.89 17.67 -13.15
CA SER A 191 -7.07 17.01 -12.14
C SER A 191 -5.58 17.06 -12.43
N ALA A 192 -5.11 17.89 -13.39
CA ALA A 192 -3.69 18.02 -13.77
C ALA A 192 -2.73 18.09 -12.59
N ARG A 193 -3.11 18.78 -11.51
CA ARG A 193 -2.26 18.93 -10.32
C ARG A 193 -2.00 17.61 -9.59
N ILE A 194 -3.02 16.77 -9.44
CA ILE A 194 -2.94 15.55 -8.62
C ILE A 194 -2.67 14.30 -9.46
N LEU A 195 -3.09 14.30 -10.73
CA LEU A 195 -3.04 13.14 -11.63
C LEU A 195 -1.64 12.48 -11.74
N PRO A 196 -0.51 13.21 -11.77
CA PRO A 196 0.82 12.60 -11.80
C PRO A 196 1.23 11.90 -10.49
N HIS A 197 0.48 12.13 -9.41
CA HIS A 197 0.88 11.80 -8.05
C HIS A 197 -0.08 10.83 -7.35
N VAL A 198 -0.97 10.14 -8.08
CA VAL A 198 -1.95 9.17 -7.52
C VAL A 198 -1.50 7.72 -7.63
N SER A 199 -0.20 7.47 -7.66
CA SER A 199 0.35 6.12 -7.76
C SER A 199 0.09 5.29 -6.49
N THR A 200 0.05 3.97 -6.61
CA THR A 200 0.00 3.06 -5.45
C THR A 200 1.21 3.24 -4.54
N VAL A 201 2.38 3.51 -5.11
CA VAL A 201 3.62 3.79 -4.36
C VAL A 201 3.44 5.01 -3.46
N ASP A 202 2.86 6.08 -3.99
CA ASP A 202 2.66 7.28 -3.19
C ASP A 202 1.54 7.12 -2.16
N ALA A 203 0.48 6.36 -2.46
CA ALA A 203 -0.53 5.98 -1.46
C ALA A 203 0.08 5.10 -0.34
N ALA A 204 1.01 4.20 -0.65
CA ALA A 204 1.73 3.42 0.35
C ALA A 204 2.66 4.29 1.22
N ARG A 205 3.26 5.35 0.65
CA ARG A 205 4.00 6.35 1.44
C ARG A 205 3.08 7.13 2.39
N ASP A 206 1.86 7.47 1.97
CA ASP A 206 0.85 8.06 2.85
C ASP A 206 0.46 7.12 3.99
N MET A 207 0.39 5.80 3.75
CA MET A 207 0.15 4.83 4.81
C MET A 207 1.24 4.85 5.88
N ASP A 208 2.50 5.13 5.51
CA ASP A 208 3.57 5.22 6.50
C ASP A 208 3.51 6.52 7.31
N LEU A 209 3.15 7.64 6.66
CA LEU A 209 2.80 8.87 7.38
C LEU A 209 1.67 8.61 8.37
N LEU A 210 0.58 7.97 7.90
CA LEU A 210 -0.59 7.64 8.71
C LEU A 210 -0.20 6.78 9.92
N ARG A 211 0.59 5.72 9.72
CA ARG A 211 1.13 4.88 10.80
C ARG A 211 1.84 5.74 11.85
N ALA A 212 2.75 6.62 11.42
CA ALA A 212 3.52 7.45 12.34
C ALA A 212 2.66 8.42 13.14
N VAL A 213 1.71 9.11 12.50
CA VAL A 213 0.87 10.13 13.16
C VAL A 213 -0.21 9.51 14.06
N LEU A 214 -0.55 8.24 13.85
CA LEU A 214 -1.34 7.43 14.78
C LEU A 214 -0.53 7.00 16.02
N GLY A 215 0.79 7.16 15.98
CA GLY A 215 1.69 6.77 17.07
C GLY A 215 2.05 5.28 17.06
N ASP A 216 1.80 4.56 15.96
CA ASP A 216 2.12 3.14 15.86
C ASP A 216 3.55 2.94 15.33
N GLU A 217 4.30 2.05 15.97
CA GLU A 217 5.65 1.68 15.49
C GLU A 217 5.58 0.89 14.19
N LYS A 218 4.59 0.00 14.08
CA LYS A 218 4.36 -0.89 12.94
C LYS A 218 2.92 -0.78 12.44
N LEU A 219 2.73 -0.84 11.13
CA LEU A 219 1.42 -0.82 10.50
C LEU A 219 0.74 -2.18 10.64
N ASN A 220 -0.41 -2.24 11.34
CA ASN A 220 -1.33 -3.37 11.21
C ASN A 220 -2.36 -3.05 10.13
N TYR A 221 -2.57 -3.97 9.19
CA TYR A 221 -3.31 -3.70 7.97
C TYR A 221 -4.19 -4.87 7.52
N VAL A 222 -5.40 -4.57 7.04
CA VAL A 222 -6.25 -5.51 6.30
C VAL A 222 -6.65 -4.82 4.99
N GLY A 223 -6.17 -5.35 3.87
CA GLY A 223 -6.51 -4.85 2.54
C GLY A 223 -7.32 -5.88 1.76
N ALA A 224 -8.45 -5.47 1.19
CA ALA A 224 -9.26 -6.29 0.31
C ALA A 224 -9.02 -5.90 -1.16
N SER A 225 -9.08 -6.86 -2.10
CA SER A 225 -8.99 -6.61 -3.54
C SER A 225 -7.75 -5.78 -3.92
N TYR A 226 -7.85 -4.64 -4.62
CA TYR A 226 -6.70 -3.73 -4.86
C TYR A 226 -5.95 -3.32 -3.57
N GLY A 227 -6.63 -3.31 -2.42
CA GLY A 227 -6.02 -3.09 -1.11
C GLY A 227 -4.94 -4.12 -0.79
N THR A 228 -4.99 -5.32 -1.38
CA THR A 228 -3.90 -6.32 -1.30
C THR A 228 -2.62 -5.82 -1.97
N PHE A 229 -2.74 -5.26 -3.17
CA PHE A 229 -1.62 -4.71 -3.92
C PHE A 229 -1.02 -3.48 -3.22
N LEU A 230 -1.88 -2.62 -2.64
CA LEU A 230 -1.46 -1.51 -1.80
C LEU A 230 -0.69 -2.00 -0.55
N GLY A 231 -1.19 -3.04 0.13
CA GLY A 231 -0.52 -3.61 1.30
C GLY A 231 0.83 -4.25 0.96
N ALA A 232 0.90 -5.01 -0.15
CA ALA A 232 2.15 -5.58 -0.64
C ALA A 232 3.17 -4.49 -1.02
N THR A 233 2.73 -3.41 -1.67
CA THR A 233 3.57 -2.26 -2.01
C THR A 233 4.11 -1.58 -0.74
N TYR A 234 3.29 -1.43 0.30
CA TYR A 234 3.76 -0.93 1.60
C TYR A 234 4.82 -1.83 2.21
N ALA A 235 4.60 -3.15 2.18
CA ALA A 235 5.53 -4.12 2.75
C ALA A 235 6.89 -4.14 2.03
N ASP A 236 6.91 -3.90 0.72
CA ASP A 236 8.13 -3.77 -0.08
C ASP A 236 8.89 -2.48 0.24
N LEU A 237 8.19 -1.35 0.34
CA LEU A 237 8.80 -0.04 0.64
C LEU A 237 9.27 0.10 2.09
N PHE A 238 8.57 -0.52 3.05
CA PHE A 238 8.80 -0.35 4.48
C PHE A 238 8.82 -1.67 5.27
N PRO A 239 9.65 -2.67 4.89
CA PRO A 239 9.59 -4.02 5.47
C PRO A 239 9.78 -4.04 6.99
N GLY A 240 10.62 -3.15 7.53
CA GLY A 240 10.84 -3.01 8.98
C GLY A 240 9.67 -2.42 9.77
N ARG A 241 8.68 -1.80 9.08
CA ARG A 241 7.51 -1.13 9.67
C ARG A 241 6.22 -1.93 9.47
N VAL A 242 6.30 -3.16 8.95
CA VAL A 242 5.15 -4.06 8.83
C VAL A 242 4.83 -4.73 10.16
N GLY A 243 3.58 -4.60 10.60
CA GLY A 243 3.00 -5.29 11.75
C GLY A 243 2.23 -6.53 11.31
N ARG A 244 1.01 -6.71 11.81
CA ARG A 244 0.11 -7.77 11.33
C ARG A 244 -0.54 -7.34 10.03
N MET A 245 -0.39 -8.13 8.97
CA MET A 245 -0.92 -7.81 7.65
C MET A 245 -1.76 -8.96 7.11
N VAL A 246 -2.98 -8.65 6.66
CA VAL A 246 -3.87 -9.57 5.95
C VAL A 246 -4.18 -8.96 4.59
N LEU A 247 -3.96 -9.75 3.55
CA LEU A 247 -4.23 -9.39 2.17
C LEU A 247 -5.30 -10.38 1.65
N ASP A 248 -6.54 -9.90 1.55
CA ASP A 248 -7.72 -10.68 1.17
C ASP A 248 -8.08 -10.39 -0.29
N GLY A 249 -7.83 -11.35 -1.18
CA GLY A 249 -7.83 -11.18 -2.65
C GLY A 249 -9.13 -11.58 -3.30
#